data_AF-W2T802-F1
#
_entry.id   AF-W2T802-F1
#
_cell.length_a   1.000
_cell.length_b   1.000
_cell.length_c   1.000
_cell.angle_alpha   90.00
_cell.angle_beta   90.00
_cell.angle_gamma   90.00
#
_symmetry.space_group_name_H-M   'P 1'
#
loop_
_entity.id
_entity.type
_entity.pdbx_description
1 polymer ?
#
loop_
_entity_poly.entity_id
_entity_poly.type
_entity_poly.pdbx_seq_one_letter_code
_entity_poly.pdbx_strand_id
1 'polypeptide(L)'
;MTLHHELLPDFVKAIQIHPEVYENYNAKEAEKAWEVIADLFEITVSDAKKQWLELVRIHRHMYLDLPDEAFKVIAPREDPRWYAATRQTAITLAHFLQNDLKFLFKNNVVI
;
A
#
# COMPACT_ATOMS: atom_id res chain seq x y z
N MET A 1 -3.36 -9.86 15.20
CA MET A 1 -2.53 -10.86 14.50
C MET A 1 -1.99 -10.19 13.25
N THR A 2 -0.74 -10.44 12.86
CA THR A 2 -0.14 -9.83 11.65
C THR A 2 -0.35 -10.73 10.45
N LEU A 3 -0.60 -10.13 9.27
CA LEU A 3 -0.75 -10.85 8.00
C LEU A 3 0.46 -11.74 7.73
N HIS A 4 0.24 -12.98 7.31
CA HIS A 4 1.30 -13.83 6.81
C HIS A 4 1.86 -13.26 5.49
N HIS A 5 3.18 -13.14 5.39
CA HIS A 5 3.86 -12.53 4.23
C HIS A 5 3.54 -13.21 2.89
N GLU A 6 3.18 -14.50 2.92
CA GLU A 6 2.75 -15.27 1.75
C GLU A 6 1.44 -14.75 1.13
N LEU A 7 0.61 -14.06 1.92
CA LEU A 7 -0.69 -13.52 1.49
C LEU A 7 -0.60 -12.08 0.97
N LEU A 8 0.60 -11.48 0.92
CA LEU A 8 0.78 -10.10 0.46
C LEU A 8 0.24 -9.85 -0.96
N PRO A 9 0.49 -10.71 -1.97
CA PRO A 9 -0.06 -10.51 -3.30
C PRO A 9 -1.59 -10.52 -3.32
N ASP A 10 -2.20 -11.43 -2.55
CA ASP A 10 -3.66 -11.53 -2.47
C ASP A 10 -4.26 -10.36 -1.68
N PHE A 11 -3.56 -9.86 -0.67
CA PHE A 11 -3.92 -8.64 0.04
C PHE A 11 -3.92 -7.43 -0.89
N VAL A 12 -2.91 -7.28 -1.76
CA VAL A 12 -2.87 -6.20 -2.75
C VAL A 12 -4.00 -6.34 -3.76
N LYS A 13 -4.31 -7.55 -4.25
CA LYS A 13 -5.46 -7.78 -5.15
C LYS A 13 -6.79 -7.45 -4.48
N ALA A 14 -6.96 -7.80 -3.21
CA ALA A 14 -8.15 -7.43 -2.43
C ALA A 14 -8.29 -5.91 -2.29
N ILE A 15 -7.18 -5.18 -2.16
CA ILE A 15 -7.23 -3.72 -2.17
C ILE A 15 -7.60 -3.17 -3.56
N GLN A 16 -7.05 -3.73 -4.65
CA GLN A 16 -7.30 -3.27 -6.02
C GLN A 16 -8.78 -3.31 -6.43
N ILE A 17 -9.57 -4.25 -5.88
CA ILE A 17 -11.02 -4.32 -6.15
C ILE A 17 -11.83 -3.24 -5.41
N HIS A 18 -11.21 -2.52 -4.47
CA HIS A 18 -11.81 -1.49 -3.63
C HIS A 18 -11.17 -0.11 -3.87
N PRO A 19 -11.37 0.53 -5.05
CA PRO A 19 -10.79 1.86 -5.35
C PRO A 19 -11.17 2.97 -4.36
N GLU A 20 -12.25 2.80 -3.62
CA GLU A 20 -12.68 3.66 -2.52
C GLU A 20 -11.66 3.78 -1.38
N VAL A 21 -10.66 2.88 -1.30
CA VAL A 21 -9.60 2.97 -0.28
C VAL A 21 -8.33 3.69 -0.77
N TYR A 22 -8.18 3.98 -2.08
CA TYR A 22 -6.93 4.52 -2.63
C TYR A 22 -7.03 5.53 -3.79
N GLU A 23 -8.19 5.71 -4.44
CA GLU A 23 -8.33 6.63 -5.58
C GLU A 23 -9.59 7.50 -5.49
N ASN A 24 -10.74 6.89 -5.18
CA ASN A 24 -12.02 7.59 -5.06
C ASN A 24 -12.49 7.60 -3.62
N TYR A 25 -11.67 8.16 -2.72
CA TYR A 25 -11.88 8.01 -1.29
C TYR A 25 -13.26 8.52 -0.84
N ASN A 26 -14.06 7.59 -0.33
CA ASN A 26 -15.34 7.85 0.31
C ASN A 26 -15.31 7.19 1.69
N ALA A 27 -15.35 7.98 2.76
CA ALA A 27 -15.14 7.48 4.11
C ALA A 27 -16.08 6.32 4.50
N LYS A 28 -17.35 6.37 4.07
CA LYS A 28 -18.34 5.34 4.43
C LYS A 28 -18.13 4.05 3.64
N GLU A 29 -17.79 4.16 2.36
CA GLU A 29 -17.53 3.01 1.49
C GLU A 29 -16.18 2.39 1.82
N ALA A 30 -15.16 3.22 2.06
CA ALA A 30 -13.84 2.80 2.48
C ALA A 30 -13.88 2.02 3.80
N GLU A 31 -14.69 2.45 4.79
CA GLU A 31 -14.79 1.71 6.05
C GLU A 31 -15.36 0.30 5.83
N LYS A 32 -16.42 0.18 5.01
CA LYS A 32 -16.98 -1.13 4.63
C LYS A 32 -15.98 -1.99 3.86
N ALA A 33 -15.24 -1.40 2.92
CA ALA A 33 -14.21 -2.10 2.19
C ALA A 33 -13.12 -2.63 3.14
N TRP A 34 -12.72 -1.82 4.13
CA TRP A 34 -11.76 -2.26 5.13
C TRP A 34 -12.27 -3.39 6.01
N GLU A 35 -13.56 -3.40 6.38
CA GLU A 35 -14.19 -4.53 7.09
C GLU A 35 -14.09 -5.81 6.24
N VAL A 36 -14.49 -5.75 4.96
CA VAL A 36 -14.43 -6.89 4.04
C VAL A 36 -13.00 -7.42 3.87
N ILE A 37 -12.04 -6.53 3.66
CA ILE A 37 -10.62 -6.89 3.51
C ILE A 37 -10.12 -7.52 4.82
N ALA A 38 -10.41 -6.93 5.98
CA ALA A 38 -9.96 -7.44 7.26
C ALA A 38 -10.51 -8.84 7.54
N ASP A 39 -11.79 -9.06 7.26
CA ASP A 39 -12.46 -10.36 7.41
C ASP A 39 -11.85 -11.43 6.50
N LEU A 40 -11.53 -11.09 5.24
CA LEU A 40 -10.91 -12.01 4.28
C LEU A 40 -9.57 -12.59 4.76
N PHE A 41 -8.82 -11.79 5.54
CA PHE A 41 -7.50 -12.17 6.03
C PHE A 41 -7.50 -12.51 7.53
N GLU A 42 -8.66 -12.58 8.17
CA GLU A 42 -8.83 -12.87 9.60
C GLU A 42 -7.97 -11.96 10.50
N ILE A 43 -7.84 -10.68 10.13
CA ILE A 43 -7.13 -9.64 10.88
C ILE A 43 -8.08 -8.52 11.30
N THR A 44 -7.59 -7.59 12.11
CA THR A 44 -8.37 -6.40 12.46
C THR A 44 -8.30 -5.37 11.34
N VAL A 45 -9.35 -4.54 11.19
CA VAL A 45 -9.34 -3.36 10.31
C VAL A 45 -8.13 -2.46 10.56
N SER A 46 -7.76 -2.29 11.83
CA SER A 46 -6.56 -1.53 12.21
C SER A 46 -5.29 -2.16 11.61
N ASP A 47 -5.14 -3.49 11.70
CA ASP A 47 -3.98 -4.19 11.18
C ASP A 47 -3.93 -4.15 9.66
N ALA A 48 -5.07 -4.30 8.97
CA ALA A 48 -5.18 -4.16 7.52
C ALA A 48 -4.76 -2.75 7.07
N LYS A 49 -5.28 -1.70 7.72
CA LYS A 49 -4.90 -0.31 7.44
C LYS A 49 -3.42 -0.06 7.66
N LYS A 50 -2.82 -0.59 8.74
CA LYS A 50 -1.37 -0.49 8.99
C LYS A 50 -0.57 -1.18 7.88
N GLN A 51 -0.94 -2.41 7.53
CA GLN A 51 -0.27 -3.17 6.47
C GLN A 51 -0.31 -2.42 5.14
N TRP A 52 -1.45 -1.83 4.81
CA TRP A 52 -1.60 -1.00 3.62
C TRP A 52 -0.69 0.22 3.63
N LEU A 53 -0.64 0.96 4.74
CA LEU A 53 0.23 2.13 4.86
C LEU A 53 1.71 1.78 4.71
N GLU A 54 2.13 0.63 5.22
CA GLU A 54 3.50 0.14 5.03
C GLU A 54 3.77 -0.19 3.55
N LEU A 55 2.83 -0.81 2.84
CA LEU A 55 2.95 -1.07 1.40
C LEU A 55 3.03 0.22 0.58
N VAL A 56 2.19 1.21 0.89
CA VAL A 56 2.24 2.54 0.25
C VAL A 56 3.58 3.22 0.52
N ARG A 57 4.11 3.12 1.75
CA ARG A 57 5.41 3.69 2.11
C ARG A 57 6.54 3.00 1.34
N ILE A 58 6.51 1.67 1.28
CA ILE A 58 7.46 0.87 0.50
C ILE A 58 7.41 1.29 -0.98
N HIS A 59 6.21 1.37 -1.57
CA HIS A 59 6.02 1.81 -2.95
C HIS A 59 6.66 3.18 -3.21
N ARG A 60 6.44 4.16 -2.33
CA ARG A 60 7.06 5.49 -2.45
C ARG A 60 8.59 5.43 -2.42
N HIS A 61 9.16 4.56 -1.59
CA HIS A 61 10.61 4.36 -1.48
C HIS A 61 11.22 3.55 -2.64
N MET A 62 10.42 2.81 -3.42
CA MET A 62 10.88 2.19 -4.65
C MET A 62 11.19 3.24 -5.75
N TYR A 63 10.61 4.43 -5.65
CA TYR A 63 10.64 5.46 -6.70
C TYR A 63 10.98 6.85 -6.13
N LEU A 64 12.15 6.98 -5.51
CA LEU A 64 12.58 8.22 -4.83
C LEU A 64 12.66 9.43 -5.75
N ASP A 65 12.98 9.22 -7.03
CA ASP A 65 13.15 10.30 -8.01
C ASP A 65 11.82 10.86 -8.54
N LEU A 66 10.70 10.17 -8.27
CA LEU A 66 9.38 10.66 -8.65
C LEU A 66 8.82 11.61 -7.59
N PRO A 67 8.12 12.69 -8.00
CA PRO A 67 7.47 13.60 -7.06
C PRO A 67 6.19 12.99 -6.49
N ASP A 68 5.72 13.49 -5.34
CA ASP A 68 4.55 12.92 -4.63
C ASP A 68 3.27 12.96 -5.49
N GLU A 69 3.17 13.91 -6.42
CA GLU A 69 2.04 14.04 -7.36
C GLU A 69 1.89 12.83 -8.28
N ALA A 70 2.95 12.05 -8.50
CA ALA A 70 2.93 10.84 -9.32
C ALA A 70 2.10 9.71 -8.68
N PHE A 71 1.85 9.76 -7.36
CA PHE A 71 1.22 8.69 -6.60
C PHE A 71 -0.24 9.03 -6.25
N LYS A 72 -1.11 8.01 -6.25
CA LYS A 72 -2.52 8.13 -5.83
C LYS A 72 -2.66 8.26 -4.31
N VAL A 73 -1.80 7.59 -3.54
CA VAL A 73 -1.79 7.60 -2.07
C VAL A 73 -0.40 7.93 -1.57
N ILE A 74 -0.33 8.78 -0.55
CA ILE A 74 0.90 9.11 0.17
C ILE A 74 0.74 8.65 1.61
N ALA A 75 1.64 7.79 2.07
CA ALA A 75 1.69 7.38 3.46
C ALA A 75 2.15 8.55 4.35
N PRO A 76 1.71 8.61 5.62
CA PRO A 76 2.25 9.57 6.58
C PRO A 76 3.78 9.52 6.62
N ARG A 77 4.39 10.69 6.84
CA ARG A 77 5.85 10.80 6.95
C ARG A 77 6.34 9.87 8.06
N GLU A 78 7.25 8.98 7.69
CA GLU A 78 7.93 8.11 8.63
C GLU A 78 8.93 8.91 9.47
N ASP A 79 9.23 8.39 10.66
CA ASP A 79 10.31 8.89 11.48
C ASP A 79 11.66 8.68 10.75
N PRO A 80 12.47 9.74 10.56
CA PRO A 80 13.73 9.68 9.82
C PRO A 80 14.67 8.55 10.24
N ARG A 81 14.58 8.08 11.49
CA ARG A 81 15.39 6.98 12.01
C ARG A 81 15.15 5.64 11.28
N TRP A 82 13.98 5.45 10.68
CA TRP A 82 13.61 4.21 9.98
C TRP A 82 13.87 4.25 8.48
N TYR A 83 14.19 5.41 7.90
CA TYR A 83 14.32 5.58 6.45
C TYR A 83 15.28 4.59 5.79
N ALA A 84 16.42 4.31 6.42
CA ALA A 84 17.39 3.37 5.89
C ALA A 84 16.84 1.94 5.83
N ALA A 85 16.13 1.50 6.87
CA ALA A 85 15.53 0.16 6.94
C ALA A 85 14.36 0.02 5.96
N THR A 86 13.51 1.04 5.88
CA THR A 86 12.37 1.10 4.96
C THR A 86 12.83 1.11 3.50
N ARG A 87 13.89 1.87 3.19
CA ARG A 87 14.50 1.87 1.85
C ARG A 87 15.09 0.51 1.49
N GLN A 88 15.81 -0.13 2.40
CA GLN A 88 16.39 -1.46 2.14
C GLN A 88 15.29 -2.51 1.92
N THR A 89 14.22 -2.44 2.72
CA THR A 89 13.02 -3.28 2.55
C THR A 89 12.38 -3.03 1.19
N ALA A 90 12.20 -1.77 0.79
CA ALA A 90 11.63 -1.43 -0.50
C ALA A 90 12.46 -1.95 -1.69
N ILE A 91 13.78 -1.81 -1.65
CA ILE A 91 14.68 -2.36 -2.68
C ILE A 91 14.56 -3.89 -2.76
N THR A 92 14.48 -4.54 -1.61
CA THR A 92 14.39 -6.01 -1.52
C THR A 92 13.05 -6.50 -2.07
N LEU A 93 11.96 -5.81 -1.73
CA LEU A 93 10.59 -6.17 -2.13
C LEU A 93 10.20 -5.66 -3.51
N ALA A 94 10.94 -4.71 -4.11
CA ALA A 94 10.68 -4.16 -5.45
C ALA A 94 10.51 -5.28 -6.48
N HIS A 95 11.43 -6.25 -6.50
CA HIS A 95 11.37 -7.34 -7.47
C HIS A 95 10.10 -8.21 -7.37
N PHE A 96 9.43 -8.21 -6.20
CA PHE A 96 8.23 -9.00 -5.97
C PHE A 96 6.95 -8.19 -6.11
N LEU A 97 6.92 -6.96 -5.57
CA LEU A 97 5.71 -6.15 -5.45
C LEU A 97 5.58 -5.06 -6.52
N GLN A 98 6.63 -4.79 -7.30
CA GLN A 98 6.64 -3.65 -8.22
C GLN A 98 5.51 -3.72 -9.26
N ASN A 99 5.22 -4.89 -9.81
CA ASN A 99 4.11 -5.04 -10.75
C ASN A 99 2.74 -4.92 -10.06
N ASP A 100 2.61 -5.48 -8.87
CA ASP A 100 1.35 -5.49 -8.11
C ASP A 100 1.00 -4.09 -7.59
N LEU A 101 1.98 -3.22 -7.37
CA LEU A 101 1.77 -1.86 -6.84
C LEU A 101 1.71 -0.77 -7.94
N LYS A 102 1.96 -1.10 -9.22
CA LYS A 102 1.91 -0.12 -10.33
C LYS A 102 0.58 0.63 -10.45
N PHE A 103 -0.53 0.03 -10.03
CA PHE A 103 -1.85 0.69 -10.06
C PHE A 103 -1.94 1.94 -9.15
N LEU A 104 -0.98 2.11 -8.22
CA LEU A 104 -0.86 3.28 -7.35
C LEU A 104 -0.27 4.51 -8.04
N PHE A 105 0.22 4.39 -9.27
CA PHE A 105 0.59 5.54 -10.08
C PHE A 105 -0.63 6.20 -10.69
N LYS A 106 -0.60 7.54 -10.79
CA LYS A 106 -1.58 8.26 -11.60
C LYS A 106 -1.33 7.97 -13.08
N ASN A 107 -2.40 7.96 -13.88
CA ASN A 107 -2.39 7.56 -15.30
C ASN A 107 -1.42 8.33 -16.21
N ASN A 108 -0.81 9.41 -15.72
CA ASN A 108 0.12 10.26 -16.47
C ASN A 108 1.59 9.90 -16.22
N VAL A 109 1.89 8.93 -15.35
CA VAL A 109 3.27 8.53 -15.04
C VAL A 109 3.71 7.44 -16.01
N VAL A 110 4.68 7.76 -16.86
CA VAL A 110 5.41 6.78 -17.68
C VAL A 110 6.60 6.30 -16.86
N ILE A 111 6.66 5.00 -16.57
CA ILE A 111 7.65 4.35 -15.69
C ILE A 111 8.50 3.41 -16.52
#